data_AF-A0A973TAI0-F1
#
_entry.id   AF-A0A973TAI0-F1
#
_cell.length_a   1.000
_cell.length_b   1.000
_cell.length_c   1.000
_cell.angle_alpha   90.00
_cell.angle_beta   90.00
_cell.angle_gamma   90.00
#
_symmetry.space_group_name_H-M   'P 1'
#
loop_
_entity.id
_entity.type
_entity.pdbx_description
1 polymer ?
#
loop_
_entity_poly.entity_id
_entity_poly.type
_entity_poly.pdbx_seq_one_letter_code
_entity_poly.pdbx_strand_id
1 'polypeptide(L)' 'MDSNPEYEYVTIPVDNRPRQQAKELKKLAKAGWEVVAIRPGTMFANLSATPQALCRRVIS' A
#
# COMPACT_ATOMS: atom_id res chain seq x y z
N MET A 1 -4.63 10.33 28.43
CA MET A 1 -5.65 10.03 27.39
C MET A 1 -4.85 9.84 26.12
N ASP A 2 -4.04 8.78 26.09
CA ASP A 2 -3.11 8.52 24.99
C ASP A 2 -3.69 7.37 24.17
N SER A 3 -4.87 7.60 23.60
CA SER A 3 -5.38 6.72 22.54
C SER A 3 -4.63 7.06 21.26
N ASN A 4 -3.34 6.70 21.22
CA ASN A 4 -2.70 6.51 19.94
C ASN A 4 -3.36 5.29 19.32
N PRO A 5 -4.12 5.43 18.21
CA PRO A 5 -4.70 4.28 17.55
C PRO A 5 -3.58 3.31 17.16
N GLU A 6 -3.74 2.04 17.53
CA GLU A 6 -2.82 0.99 17.09
C GLU A 6 -3.03 0.81 15.58
N TYR A 7 -1.94 0.89 14.82
CA TYR A 7 -1.99 0.76 13.37
C TYR A 7 -1.35 -0.57 12.95
N GLU A 8 -2.08 -1.34 12.16
CA GLU A 8 -1.57 -2.48 11.40
C GLU A 8 -0.94 -1.95 10.11
N TYR A 9 0.28 -2.37 9.79
CA TYR A 9 0.97 -1.99 8.56
C TYR A 9 1.17 -3.21 7.67
N VAL A 10 0.86 -3.07 6.37
CA VAL A 10 1.09 -4.11 5.37
C VAL A 10 1.72 -3.49 4.14
N THR A 11 2.69 -4.20 3.56
CA THR A 11 3.28 -3.85 2.27
C THR A 11 2.72 -4.77 1.20
N ILE A 12 2.09 -4.20 0.17
CA ILE A 12 1.43 -4.95 -0.89
C ILE A 12 2.06 -4.57 -2.22
N PRO A 13 2.43 -5.54 -3.09
CA PRO A 13 2.82 -5.23 -4.46
C PRO A 13 1.62 -4.62 -5.19
N VAL A 14 1.84 -3.51 -5.88
CA VAL A 14 0.82 -2.85 -6.70
C VAL A 14 1.20 -2.98 -8.17
N ASP A 15 0.22 -2.92 -9.06
CA ASP A 15 0.52 -2.83 -10.48
C ASP A 15 1.13 -1.44 -10.82
N ASN A 16 2.08 -1.40 -11.75
CA ASN A 16 2.61 -0.16 -12.34
C ASN A 16 1.60 0.50 -13.29
N ARG A 17 0.59 -0.23 -13.76
CA ARG A 17 -0.42 0.28 -14.70
C ARG A 17 -1.47 1.11 -13.95
N PRO A 18 -1.65 2.40 -14.28
CA PRO A 18 -2.51 3.31 -13.51
C PRO A 18 -3.95 2.82 -13.30
N ARG A 19 -4.54 2.19 -14.31
CA ARG A 19 -5.92 1.67 -14.25
C ARG A 19 -6.06 0.47 -13.32
N GLN A 20 -5.07 -0.42 -13.29
CA GLN A 20 -5.07 -1.60 -12.42
C GLN A 20 -4.76 -1.19 -10.98
N GLN A 21 -3.74 -0.34 -10.81
CA GLN A 21 -3.38 0.26 -9.54
C GLN A 21 -4.59 0.94 -8.87
N ALA A 22 -5.31 1.80 -9.59
CA ALA A 22 -6.50 2.47 -9.05
C ALA A 22 -7.59 1.49 -8.59
N LYS A 23 -7.77 0.36 -9.29
CA LYS A 23 -8.73 -0.68 -8.87
C LYS A 23 -8.29 -1.38 -7.60
N GLU A 24 -7.00 -1.70 -7.48
CA GLU A 24 -6.43 -2.35 -6.30
C GLU A 24 -6.49 -1.45 -5.07
N LEU A 25 -6.04 -0.20 -5.20
CA LEU A 25 -6.11 0.79 -4.12
C LEU A 25 -7.55 1.03 -3.67
N LYS A 26 -8.51 1.05 -4.60
CA LYS A 26 -9.95 1.17 -4.27
C LYS A 26 -10.48 -0.06 -3.51
N LYS A 27 -9.98 -1.27 -3.80
CA LYS A 27 -10.33 -2.48 -3.03
C LYS A 27 -9.75 -2.41 -1.61
N LEU A 28 -8.51 -1.95 -1.46
CA LEU A 28 -7.85 -1.78 -0.18
C LEU A 28 -8.57 -0.74 0.70
N ALA A 29 -8.93 0.41 0.13
CA ALA A 29 -9.72 1.44 0.81
C ALA A 29 -11.07 0.89 1.30
N LYS A 30 -11.76 0.07 0.50
CA LYS A 30 -13.00 -0.60 0.93
C LYS A 30 -12.80 -1.58 2.08
N ALA A 31 -11.64 -2.19 2.20
CA ALA A 31 -11.28 -3.09 3.30
C ALA A 31 -10.74 -2.34 4.55
N GLY A 32 -10.77 -1.01 4.55
CA GLY A 32 -10.31 -0.17 5.64
C GLY A 32 -8.81 0.10 5.64
N TRP A 33 -8.10 -0.24 4.56
CA TRP A 33 -6.68 0.05 4.42
C TRP A 33 -6.48 1.45 3.80
N GLU A 34 -5.66 2.25 4.45
CA GLU A 34 -5.22 3.56 4.00
C GLU A 34 -3.82 3.46 3.42
N VAL A 35 -3.60 4.02 2.23
CA VAL A 35 -2.28 4.03 1.59
C VAL A 35 -1.44 5.15 2.19
N VAL A 36 -0.30 4.79 2.79
CA VAL A 36 0.62 5.75 3.41
C VAL A 36 1.70 6.17 2.44
N ALA A 37 2.28 5.21 1.71
CA ALA A 37 3.36 5.45 0.78
C ALA A 37 3.33 4.46 -0.38
N ILE A 38 3.77 4.91 -1.55
CA ILE A 38 4.00 4.05 -2.72
C ILE A 38 5.48 4.13 -3.06
N ARG A 39 6.18 3.01 -2.92
CA ARG A 39 7.56 2.85 -3.33
C ARG A 39 7.57 2.43 -4.81
N PRO A 40 8.05 3.28 -5.74
CA PRO A 40 8.16 2.90 -7.14
C PRO A 40 9.17 1.76 -7.30
N GLY A 41 8.89 0.83 -8.21
CA GLY A 41 9.83 -0.23 -8.57
C GLY A 41 11.07 0.41 -9.21
N THR A 42 12.26 0.07 -8.72
CA THR A 42 13.51 0.59 -9.28
C THR A 42 13.84 -0.10 -10.60
N MET A 43 14.22 0.66 -11.64
CA MET A 43 14.65 0.12 -12.95
C MET A 43 16.04 -0.55 -12.92
N PHE A 44 16.57 -0.92 -11.75
CA PHE A 44 17.82 -1.68 -11.69
C PHE A 44 17.52 -3.14 -11.99
N ALA A 45 18.16 -3.69 -13.02
CA ALA A 45 17.88 -4.99 -13.64
C ALA A 45 17.84 -6.22 -12.70
N ASN A 46 18.31 -6.08 -11.45
CA ASN A 46 18.42 -7.17 -10.48
C ASN A 46 17.57 -6.97 -9.21
N LEU A 47 16.76 -5.90 -9.13
CA LEU A 47 15.86 -5.63 -8.00
C LEU A 47 14.41 -5.65 -8.48
N SER A 48 13.55 -6.32 -7.70
CA SER A 48 12.12 -6.50 -7.94
C SER A 48 11.47 -5.26 -8.58
N ALA A 49 11.07 -5.39 -9.85
CA ALA A 49 10.48 -4.31 -10.66
C ALA A 49 9.05 -3.91 -10.23
N THR A 50 8.47 -4.61 -9.26
CA THR A 50 7.11 -4.37 -8.78
C THR A 50 7.09 -3.22 -7.77
N PRO A 51 6.28 -2.17 -8.00
CA PRO A 51 6.10 -1.11 -7.03
C PRO A 51 5.37 -1.68 -5.81
N GLN A 52 5.60 -1.10 -4.65
CA GLN A 52 5.01 -1.56 -3.39
C GLN A 52 4.24 -0.42 -2.73
N ALA A 53 3.01 -0.67 -2.31
CA ALA A 53 2.25 0.24 -1.48
C ALA A 53 2.38 -0.18 -0.01
N LEU A 54 2.83 0.74 0.84
CA LEU A 54 2.70 0.63 2.28
C LEU A 54 1.32 1.14 2.67
N CYS A 55 0.52 0.24 3.23
CA CYS A 55 -0.82 0.51 3.70
C CYS A 55 -0.86 0.40 5.22
N ARG A 56 -1.74 1.17 5.86
CA ARG A 56 -2.05 1.07 7.27
C ARG A 56 -3.54 0.87 7.50
N ARG A 57 -3.92 0.25 8.61
CA ARG A 57 -5.31 0.14 9.08
C ARG A 57 -5.36 0.30 10.58
N VAL A 58 -6.41 0.91 11.11
CA VAL A 58 -6.63 1.01 12.56
C VAL A 58 -7.04 -0.36 13.10
N ILE A 59 -6.31 -0.83 14.10
CA ILE A 59 -6.69 -1.98 14.94
C ILE A 59 -7.61 -1.41 16.01
N SER A 60 -8.89 -1.80 15.95
CA SER A 60 -9.88 -1.47 16.98
C SER A 60 -9.99 -2.57 18.02
#